data_AF-A0A6P4DWB5-F1
#
_entry.id   AF-A0A6P4DWB5-F1
#
_cell.length_a   1.000
_cell.length_b   1.000
_cell.length_c   1.000
_cell.angle_alpha   90.00
_cell.angle_beta   90.00
_cell.angle_gamma   90.00
#
_symmetry.space_group_name_H-M   'P 1'
#
loop_
_entity.id
_entity.type
_entity.pdbx_description
1 polymer ?
#
loop_
_entity_poly.entity_id
_entity_poly.type
_entity_poly.pdbx_seq_one_letter_code
_entity_poly.pdbx_strand_id
1 'polypeptide(L)'
;MFLNLPKQLHSAEVQILNQNQCSSDWKKIGFGFFFLLNGISELTICTKTSGKGASVYDMGDPLVVDNKLVGILSKPGCSARPDVYANLNQHKTWLDDNTKE
;
A
#
# COMPACT_ATOMS: atom_id res chain seq x y z
N MET A 1 6.89 -12.36 24.40
CA MET A 1 7.92 -12.23 23.35
C MET A 1 7.84 -10.80 22.85
N PHE A 2 8.74 -9.93 23.29
CA PHE A 2 8.78 -8.56 22.78
C PHE A 2 9.32 -8.62 21.35
N LEU A 3 8.54 -8.16 20.38
CA LEU A 3 9.00 -7.97 19.00
C LEU A 3 10.18 -7.00 19.05
N ASN A 4 11.33 -7.41 18.50
CA ASN A 4 12.46 -6.50 18.28
C ASN A 4 12.07 -5.52 17.18
N LEU A 5 11.38 -4.44 17.56
CA LEU A 5 11.02 -3.36 16.66
C LEU A 5 12.28 -2.57 16.24
N PRO A 6 12.30 -2.04 15.00
CA PRO A 6 13.38 -1.19 14.55
C PRO A 6 13.49 0.06 15.44
N LYS A 7 14.73 0.46 15.75
CA LYS A 7 15.02 1.66 16.56
C LYS A 7 15.25 2.92 15.70
N GLN A 8 15.28 2.76 14.39
CA GLN A 8 15.56 3.80 13.42
C GLN A 8 14.51 3.73 12.31
N LEU A 9 14.27 4.86 11.64
CA LEU A 9 13.40 4.90 10.48
C LEU A 9 14.07 4.19 9.30
N HIS A 10 13.32 3.35 8.60
CA HIS A 10 13.77 2.64 7.41
C HIS A 10 12.97 3.11 6.19
N SER A 11 13.56 2.94 5.01
CA SER A 11 12.88 3.17 3.72
C SER A 11 13.24 2.06 2.74
N ALA A 12 12.38 1.88 1.73
CA ALA A 12 12.57 0.89 0.69
C ALA A 12 12.18 1.47 -0.67
N GLU A 13 13.08 1.35 -1.64
CA GLU A 13 12.71 1.53 -3.04
C GLU A 13 11.86 0.34 -3.51
N VAL A 14 10.68 0.66 -4.02
CA VAL A 14 9.68 -0.29 -4.49
C VAL A 14 9.23 0.03 -5.91
N GLN A 15 8.68 -0.95 -6.61
CA GLN A 15 8.15 -0.79 -7.96
C GLN A 15 6.62 -0.79 -7.95
N ILE A 16 6.02 0.16 -8.67
CA ILE A 16 4.57 0.20 -8.88
C ILE A 16 4.16 -1.00 -9.74
N LEU A 17 3.12 -1.69 -9.29
CA LEU A 17 2.56 -2.87 -9.93
C LEU A 17 1.22 -2.52 -10.58
N ASN A 18 0.95 -3.08 -11.75
CA ASN A 18 -0.34 -2.87 -12.41
C ASN A 18 -1.50 -3.49 -11.60
N GLN A 19 -2.68 -2.89 -11.72
CA GLN A 19 -3.84 -3.22 -10.89
C GLN A 19 -4.35 -4.66 -11.09
N ASN A 20 -4.27 -5.17 -12.32
CA ASN A 20 -4.70 -6.53 -12.66
C ASN A 20 -3.78 -7.59 -12.03
N GLN A 21 -2.47 -7.35 -12.08
CA GLN A 21 -1.46 -8.21 -11.47
C GLN A 21 -1.57 -8.15 -9.95
N CYS A 22 -1.75 -6.96 -9.38
CA CYS A 22 -1.98 -6.80 -7.95
C CYS A 22 -3.21 -7.58 -7.49
N SER A 23 -4.34 -7.41 -8.20
CA SER A 23 -5.57 -8.16 -7.95
C SER A 23 -5.33 -9.67 -8.02
N SER A 24 -4.61 -10.14 -9.03
CA SER A 24 -4.27 -11.55 -9.22
C SER A 24 -3.43 -12.10 -8.07
N ASP A 25 -2.41 -11.35 -7.63
CA ASP A 25 -1.53 -11.73 -6.53
C ASP A 25 -2.27 -11.80 -5.18
N TRP A 26 -3.33 -11.01 -5.00
CA TRP A 26 -4.20 -11.07 -3.83
C TRP A 26 -5.32 -12.13 -3.94
N LYS A 27 -5.76 -12.51 -5.15
CA LYS A 27 -6.78 -13.55 -5.40
C LYS A 27 -6.32 -14.98 -5.10
N LYS A 28 -5.02 -15.24 -5.00
CA LYS A 28 -4.44 -16.59 -4.78
C LYS A 28 -4.72 -17.20 -3.38
N ILE A 29 -5.53 -16.57 -2.53
CA ILE A 29 -6.02 -17.16 -1.27
C ILE A 29 -7.50 -17.53 -1.45
N GLY A 30 -7.78 -18.84 -1.44
CA GLY A 30 -9.05 -19.42 -1.87
C GLY A 30 -10.32 -18.97 -1.13
N PHE A 31 -11.40 -18.91 -1.90
CA PHE A 31 -12.80 -19.29 -1.63
C PHE A 31 -13.55 -18.84 -0.35
N GLY A 32 -12.98 -18.06 0.57
CA GLY A 32 -13.68 -17.64 1.80
C GLY A 32 -13.68 -16.14 2.12
N PHE A 33 -12.87 -15.34 1.42
CA PHE A 33 -12.65 -13.91 1.75
C PHE A 33 -13.00 -12.97 0.60
N PHE A 34 -14.17 -13.17 -0.01
CA PHE A 34 -14.73 -12.24 -1.00
C PHE A 34 -14.77 -10.78 -0.46
N PHE A 35 -14.78 -10.59 0.86
CA PHE A 35 -14.69 -9.29 1.54
C PHE A 35 -13.29 -8.62 1.54
N LEU A 36 -12.18 -9.36 1.36
CA LEU A 36 -10.80 -8.80 1.40
C LEU A 36 -10.26 -8.34 0.03
N LEU A 37 -11.02 -8.55 -1.04
CA LEU A 37 -10.74 -8.01 -2.38
C LEU A 37 -11.29 -6.58 -2.55
N ASN A 38 -12.03 -6.03 -1.56
CA ASN A 38 -12.67 -4.71 -1.57
C ASN A 38 -11.70 -3.51 -1.50
N GLY A 39 -10.47 -3.64 -1.97
CA GLY A 39 -9.46 -2.58 -1.82
C GLY A 39 -8.48 -2.46 -2.98
N ILE A 40 -8.69 -3.16 -4.09
CA ILE A 40 -7.83 -3.04 -5.28
C ILE A 40 -8.69 -2.44 -6.39
N SER A 41 -8.55 -1.15 -6.61
CA SER A 41 -9.24 -0.36 -7.65
C SER A 41 -8.38 0.83 -8.08
N GLU A 42 -8.87 1.67 -9.00
CA GLU A 42 -8.19 2.93 -9.36
C GLU A 42 -7.87 3.82 -8.14
N LEU A 43 -8.68 3.73 -7.08
CA LEU A 43 -8.48 4.44 -5.82
C LEU A 43 -7.27 3.95 -5.02
N THR A 44 -6.52 2.96 -5.52
CA THR A 44 -5.36 2.38 -4.84
C THR A 44 -4.17 2.22 -5.78
N ILE A 45 -2.97 2.23 -5.21
CA ILE A 45 -1.71 1.95 -5.88
C ILE A 45 -1.14 0.69 -5.25
N CYS A 46 -0.68 -0.25 -6.06
CA CYS A 46 0.05 -1.40 -5.56
C CYS A 46 1.54 -1.28 -5.82
N THR A 47 2.37 -1.76 -4.89
CA THR A 47 3.81 -1.88 -5.10
C THR A 47 4.30 -3.28 -4.76
N LYS A 48 5.32 -3.75 -5.47
CA LYS A 48 5.97 -5.03 -5.16
C LYS A 48 7.43 -4.99 -5.52
N THR A 49 8.28 -5.47 -4.64
CA THR A 49 9.71 -5.66 -4.91
C THR A 49 10.21 -6.87 -4.12
N SER A 50 11.03 -7.71 -4.75
CA SER A 50 11.47 -8.96 -4.12
C SER A 50 12.21 -8.68 -2.81
N GLY A 51 11.80 -9.36 -1.72
CA GLY A 51 12.43 -9.23 -0.40
C GLY A 51 12.18 -7.90 0.30
N LYS A 52 11.37 -7.00 -0.25
CA LYS A 52 11.00 -5.72 0.35
C LYS A 52 9.48 -5.62 0.44
N GLY A 53 8.99 -5.03 1.51
CA GLY A 53 7.58 -4.71 1.64
C GLY A 53 7.25 -4.19 3.03
N ALA A 54 6.18 -3.43 3.11
CA ALA A 54 5.71 -2.87 4.35
C ALA A 54 5.12 -3.95 5.27
N SER A 55 5.20 -3.70 6.57
CA SER A 55 4.64 -4.53 7.63
C SER A 55 3.35 -3.92 8.19
N VAL A 56 2.71 -4.64 9.12
CA VAL A 56 1.52 -4.14 9.83
C VAL A 56 1.76 -2.91 10.68
N TYR A 57 3.02 -2.62 11.03
CA TYR A 57 3.40 -1.45 11.82
C TYR A 57 3.67 -0.22 10.97
N ASP A 58 3.74 -0.38 9.65
CA ASP A 58 4.02 0.67 8.67
C ASP A 58 2.71 1.25 8.08
N MET A 59 1.55 0.90 8.64
CA MET A 59 0.25 1.42 8.18
C MET A 59 0.21 2.96 8.30
N GLY A 60 -0.20 3.63 7.22
CA GLY A 60 -0.11 5.08 7.12
C GLY A 60 1.19 5.59 6.50
N ASP A 61 2.17 4.72 6.23
CA ASP A 61 3.45 5.15 5.66
C ASP A 61 3.30 5.78 4.27
N PRO A 62 4.13 6.79 3.96
CA PRO A 62 4.08 7.49 2.70
C PRO A 62 4.72 6.67 1.57
N LEU A 63 4.02 6.60 0.44
CA LEU A 63 4.61 6.25 -0.86
C LEU A 63 4.96 7.53 -1.62
N VAL A 64 6.21 7.67 -2.01
CA VAL A 64 6.76 8.88 -2.62
C VAL A 64 7.34 8.59 -4.01
N VAL A 65 7.04 9.45 -4.98
CA VAL A 65 7.65 9.45 -6.32
C VAL A 65 8.15 10.85 -6.62
N ASP A 66 9.41 11.00 -7.01
CA ASP A 66 10.04 12.30 -7.32
C ASP A 66 9.79 13.37 -6.25
N ASN A 67 9.99 13.01 -4.97
CA ASN A 67 9.74 13.84 -3.78
C ASN A 67 8.28 14.29 -3.59
N LYS A 68 7.31 13.65 -4.25
CA LYS A 68 5.87 13.91 -4.07
C LYS A 68 5.19 12.73 -3.41
N LEU A 69 4.37 12.99 -2.40
CA LEU A 69 3.52 11.99 -1.77
C LEU A 69 2.42 11.57 -2.76
N VAL A 70 2.40 10.30 -3.15
CA VAL A 70 1.43 9.76 -4.11
C VAL A 70 0.49 8.73 -3.49
N GLY A 71 0.88 8.15 -2.34
CA GLY A 71 0.04 7.18 -1.65
C GLY A 71 0.31 7.07 -0.16
N ILE A 72 -0.65 6.46 0.54
CA ILE A 72 -0.60 6.18 1.98
C ILE A 72 -0.89 4.70 2.18
N LEU A 73 -0.04 3.97 2.92
CA LEU A 73 -0.18 2.53 3.07
C LEU A 73 -1.50 2.18 3.76
N SER A 74 -2.34 1.38 3.08
CA SER A 74 -3.64 0.93 3.60
C SER A 74 -3.66 -0.57 3.88
N LYS A 75 -2.83 -1.36 3.17
CA LYS A 75 -2.73 -2.81 3.37
C LYS A 75 -1.30 -3.30 3.10
N PRO A 76 -0.56 -3.76 4.12
CA PRO A 76 0.76 -4.33 3.93
C PRO A 76 0.68 -5.73 3.29
N GLY A 77 1.63 -6.00 2.42
CA GLY A 77 1.89 -7.30 1.82
C GLY A 77 2.97 -8.10 2.54
N CYS A 78 3.68 -7.50 3.50
CA CYS A 78 4.75 -8.11 4.30
C CYS A 78 5.79 -8.83 3.43
N SER A 79 6.18 -8.22 2.31
CA SER A 79 7.06 -8.76 1.25
C SER A 79 6.53 -9.98 0.48
N ALA A 80 5.55 -10.71 1.02
CA ALA A 80 4.96 -11.88 0.38
C ALA A 80 3.93 -11.52 -0.71
N ARG A 81 3.27 -10.38 -0.55
CA ARG A 81 2.25 -9.84 -1.47
C ARG A 81 2.58 -8.39 -1.84
N PRO A 82 1.94 -7.85 -2.88
CA PRO A 82 2.00 -6.41 -3.13
C PRO A 82 1.46 -5.64 -1.93
N ASP A 83 2.16 -4.58 -1.55
CA ASP A 83 1.64 -3.56 -0.65
C ASP A 83 0.59 -2.73 -1.39
N VAL A 84 -0.48 -2.32 -0.70
CA VAL A 84 -1.56 -1.51 -1.26
C VAL A 84 -1.63 -0.19 -0.52
N TYR A 85 -1.65 0.89 -1.30
CA TYR A 85 -1.70 2.28 -0.84
C TYR A 85 -2.98 2.93 -1.33
N ALA A 86 -3.56 3.85 -0.57
CA ALA A 86 -4.57 4.78 -1.09
C ALA A 86 -3.93 5.68 -2.14
N ASN A 87 -4.58 5.84 -3.30
CA ASN A 87 -4.07 6.67 -4.40
C ASN A 87 -4.45 8.13 -4.18
N LEU A 88 -3.51 8.99 -3.77
CA LEU A 88 -3.82 10.38 -3.45
C LEU A 88 -4.25 11.19 -4.66
N ASN A 89 -3.78 10.84 -5.85
CA ASN A 89 -4.21 11.52 -7.08
C ASN A 89 -5.72 11.32 -7.33
N GLN A 90 -6.24 10.12 -7.02
CA GLN A 90 -7.65 9.81 -7.18
C GLN A 90 -8.53 10.31 -6.01
N HIS A 91 -7.91 10.67 -4.88
CA HIS A 91 -8.60 11.28 -3.74
C HIS A 91 -8.44 12.80 -3.69
N LYS A 92 -7.84 13.41 -4.73
CA LYS A 92 -7.49 14.84 -4.74
C LYS A 92 -8.69 15.75 -4.45
N THR A 93 -9.84 15.52 -5.09
CA THR A 93 -11.05 16.32 -4.84
C THR A 93 -11.48 16.26 -3.38
N TRP A 94 -11.52 15.06 -2.80
CA TRP A 94 -11.91 14.89 -1.41
C TRP A 94 -10.93 15.58 -0.46
N LEU A 95 -9.62 15.47 -0.72
CA LEU A 95 -8.60 16.17 0.06
C LEU A 95 -8.79 17.69 -0.03
N ASP A 96 -8.89 18.21 -1.26
CA ASP A 96 -9.06 19.65 -1.51
C ASP A 96 -10.33 20.19 -0.82
N ASP A 97 -11.39 19.40 -0.65
CA ASP A 97 -12.63 19.79 0.04
C ASP A 97 -12.56 19.69 1.57
N ASN A 98 -11.66 18.87 2.13
CA ASN A 98 -11.60 18.56 3.56
C ASN A 98 -10.33 19.08 4.27
N THR A 99 -9.40 19.70 3.54
CA THR A 99 -8.16 20.26 4.09
C THR A 99 -7.97 21.73 3.77
N LYS A 100 -9.05 22.47 3.44
CA LYS A 100 -8.99 23.93 3.37
C LYS A 100 -8.72 24.46 4.78
N GLU A 101 -7.81 25.42 4.88
CA GLU A 101 -7.32 25.99 6.15
C GLU A 101 -8.43 26.34 7.15
#